data_AF-A0A2S7TQV2-F1
#
_entry.id   AF-A0A2S7TQV2-F1
#
_cell.length_a   1.000
_cell.length_b   1.000
_cell.length_c   1.000
_cell.angle_alpha   90.00
_cell.angle_beta   90.00
_cell.angle_gamma   90.00
#
_symmetry.space_group_name_H-M   'P 1'
#
loop_
_entity.id
_entity.type
_entity.pdbx_description
1 polymer ?
#
loop_
_entity_poly.entity_id
_entity_poly.type
_entity_poly.pdbx_seq_one_letter_code
_entity_poly.pdbx_strand_id
1 'polypeptide(L)'
;MKIALYSDLHLETMRHFPALAAVPQPAEDVDLMILAGDIHQGTQGLNALADLGEKQHIYVAGNHEYYNHDIEILDDHLFELAAKKQLNYLQRTSVVIQGVRFLGCTLWTDFNIQPGWRFGAELVAKRFCRITS
;
A
#
# COMPACT_ATOMS: atom_id res chain seq x y z
N MET A 1 4.61 -14.37 -16.99
CA MET A 1 4.23 -13.89 -15.65
C MET A 1 2.75 -13.52 -15.66
N LYS A 2 1.95 -14.26 -14.91
CA LYS A 2 0.54 -13.97 -14.60
C LYS A 2 0.50 -13.21 -13.28
N ILE A 3 -0.08 -12.02 -13.29
CA ILE A 3 -0.12 -11.12 -12.13
C ILE A 3 -1.56 -11.02 -11.63
N ALA A 4 -1.76 -11.23 -10.33
CA ALA A 4 -2.99 -10.84 -9.64
C ALA A 4 -2.77 -9.46 -9.01
N LEU A 5 -3.51 -8.46 -9.46
CA LEU A 5 -3.38 -7.08 -9.01
C LEU A 5 -4.64 -6.67 -8.25
N TYR A 6 -4.46 -6.19 -7.03
CA TYR A 6 -5.54 -5.65 -6.18
C TYR A 6 -5.14 -4.27 -5.65
N SER A 7 -6.11 -3.38 -5.53
CA SER A 7 -5.97 -2.01 -5.02
C SER A 7 -7.32 -1.58 -4.47
N ASP A 8 -7.33 -0.53 -3.63
CA ASP A 8 -8.57 0.13 -3.15
C ASP A 8 -9.55 -0.86 -2.48
N LEU A 9 -9.00 -1.85 -1.77
CA LEU A 9 -9.82 -2.83 -1.04
C LEU A 9 -10.48 -2.20 0.19
N HIS A 10 -9.85 -1.16 0.78
CA HIS A 10 -10.34 -0.40 1.92
C HIS A 10 -10.91 -1.28 3.03
N LEU A 11 -10.15 -2.31 3.44
CA LEU A 11 -10.57 -3.29 4.43
C LEU A 11 -10.92 -2.63 5.78
N GLU A 12 -10.37 -1.44 6.08
CA GLU A 12 -10.71 -0.64 7.25
C GLU A 12 -12.17 -0.17 7.29
N THR A 13 -12.83 -0.11 6.12
CA THR A 13 -14.23 0.32 5.99
C THR A 13 -15.20 -0.84 6.16
N MET A 14 -14.72 -2.07 6.06
CA MET A 14 -15.51 -3.31 6.10
C MET A 14 -15.76 -3.83 7.52
N ARG A 15 -15.57 -3.01 8.56
CA ARG A 15 -15.72 -3.41 9.98
C ARG A 15 -17.11 -3.97 10.32
N HIS A 16 -18.14 -3.57 9.58
CA HIS A 16 -19.51 -4.09 9.73
C HIS A 16 -19.80 -5.36 8.90
N PHE A 17 -18.87 -5.76 8.04
CA PHE A 17 -18.96 -6.93 7.17
C PHE A 17 -17.67 -7.76 7.25
N PRO A 18 -17.30 -8.28 8.44
CA PRO A 18 -16.01 -8.96 8.64
C PRO A 18 -15.82 -10.19 7.75
N ALA A 19 -16.90 -10.86 7.35
CA ALA A 19 -16.85 -11.98 6.41
C ALA A 19 -16.39 -11.59 4.99
N LEU A 20 -16.46 -10.30 4.64
CA LEU A 20 -16.04 -9.74 3.36
C LEU A 20 -14.71 -8.95 3.47
N ALA A 21 -14.19 -8.77 4.69
CA ALA A 21 -13.02 -7.95 4.98
C ALA A 21 -11.71 -8.74 4.83
N ALA A 22 -11.41 -9.21 3.61
CA ALA A 22 -10.20 -9.97 3.34
C ALA A 22 -9.60 -9.62 1.97
N VAL A 23 -8.27 -9.80 1.84
CA VAL A 23 -7.62 -9.78 0.53
C VAL A 23 -8.05 -11.04 -0.24
N PRO A 24 -8.50 -10.92 -1.50
CA PRO A 24 -8.88 -12.08 -2.29
C PRO A 24 -7.71 -13.04 -2.49
N GLN A 25 -7.96 -14.34 -2.35
CA GLN A 25 -6.98 -15.36 -2.69
C GLN A 25 -6.77 -15.38 -4.21
N PRO A 26 -5.52 -15.29 -4.70
CA PRO A 26 -5.26 -15.31 -6.13
C PRO A 26 -5.36 -16.74 -6.66
N ALA A 27 -5.70 -16.90 -7.94
CA ALA A 27 -5.73 -18.20 -8.60
C ALA A 27 -4.39 -18.96 -8.44
N GLU A 28 -4.44 -20.29 -8.54
CA GLU A 28 -3.27 -21.16 -8.34
C GLU A 28 -2.16 -20.91 -9.37
N ASP A 29 -2.52 -20.54 -10.59
CA ASP A 29 -1.61 -20.31 -11.70
C ASP A 29 -1.02 -18.89 -11.76
N VAL A 30 -1.25 -18.07 -10.72
CA VAL A 30 -0.69 -16.72 -10.60
C VAL A 30 0.77 -16.80 -10.14
N ASP A 31 1.65 -16.12 -10.87
CA ASP A 31 3.08 -16.04 -10.57
C ASP A 31 3.42 -14.99 -9.51
N LEU A 32 2.65 -13.90 -9.46
CA LEU A 32 2.92 -12.73 -8.61
C LEU A 32 1.62 -12.04 -8.18
N MET A 33 1.45 -11.82 -6.88
CA MET A 33 0.38 -10.96 -6.34
C MET A 33 0.91 -9.54 -6.10
N ILE A 34 0.16 -8.52 -6.47
CA ILE A 34 0.49 -7.13 -6.19
C ILE A 34 -0.68 -6.49 -5.46
N LEU A 35 -0.41 -5.95 -4.27
CA LEU A 35 -1.31 -5.07 -3.54
C LEU A 35 -0.83 -3.62 -3.74
N ALA A 36 -1.55 -2.86 -4.56
CA ALA A 36 -1.10 -1.58 -5.12
C ALA A 36 -1.71 -0.35 -4.43
N GLY A 37 -1.89 -0.43 -3.12
CA GLY A 37 -2.32 0.68 -2.28
C GLY A 37 -3.78 0.62 -1.86
N ASP A 38 -4.11 1.42 -0.84
CA ASP A 38 -5.44 1.57 -0.26
C ASP A 38 -6.07 0.21 0.13
N ILE A 39 -5.24 -0.65 0.73
CA ILE A 39 -5.64 -1.99 1.18
C ILE A 39 -6.23 -1.91 2.58
N HIS A 40 -5.52 -1.26 3.50
CA HIS A 40 -5.97 -0.99 4.86
C HIS A 40 -5.15 0.16 5.46
N GLN A 41 -5.69 0.86 6.46
CA GLN A 41 -4.92 1.84 7.25
C GLN A 41 -3.71 1.24 7.98
N GLY A 42 -2.65 2.06 8.09
CA GLY A 42 -1.42 1.76 8.82
C GLY A 42 -0.70 0.53 8.27
N THR A 43 -0.28 -0.35 9.18
CA THR A 43 0.44 -1.59 8.85
C THR A 43 -0.46 -2.79 8.58
N GLN A 44 -1.78 -2.62 8.66
CA GLN A 44 -2.71 -3.74 8.62
C GLN A 44 -2.80 -4.42 7.25
N GLY A 45 -2.56 -3.69 6.15
CA GLY A 45 -2.54 -4.31 4.82
C GLY A 45 -1.37 -5.28 4.65
N LEU A 46 -0.21 -4.99 5.25
CA LEU A 46 0.92 -5.94 5.30
C LEU A 46 0.61 -7.16 6.19
N ASN A 47 -0.13 -6.98 7.29
CA ASN A 47 -0.60 -8.12 8.09
C ASN A 47 -1.53 -9.01 7.27
N ALA A 48 -2.52 -8.40 6.60
CA ALA A 48 -3.46 -9.12 5.75
C ALA A 48 -2.76 -9.87 4.61
N LEU A 49 -1.72 -9.27 4.00
CA LEU A 49 -0.90 -9.93 2.99
C LEU A 49 -0.15 -11.14 3.57
N ALA A 50 0.46 -11.00 4.76
CA ALA A 50 1.19 -12.08 5.39
C ALA A 50 0.30 -13.28 5.75
N ASP A 51 -0.98 -13.03 6.06
CA ASP A 51 -1.95 -14.07 6.38
C ASP A 51 -2.35 -14.92 5.16
N LEU A 52 -2.08 -14.47 3.93
CA LEU A 52 -2.32 -15.24 2.70
C LEU A 52 -1.29 -16.36 2.48
N GLY A 53 -0.15 -16.30 3.17
CA GLY A 53 0.93 -17.28 3.08
C GLY A 53 1.97 -16.99 2.00
N GLU A 54 2.77 -18.01 1.68
CA GLU A 54 3.97 -17.89 0.85
C GLU A 54 3.63 -17.91 -0.65
N LYS A 55 3.28 -16.74 -1.22
CA LYS A 55 3.33 -16.49 -2.68
C LYS A 55 4.32 -15.37 -2.96
N GLN A 56 4.92 -15.34 -4.15
CA GLN A 56 5.66 -14.15 -4.59
C GLN A 56 4.68 -12.96 -4.63
N HIS A 57 5.05 -11.88 -3.98
CA HIS A 57 4.15 -10.74 -3.82
C HIS A 57 4.90 -9.41 -3.88
N ILE A 58 4.15 -8.31 -4.07
CA ILE A 58 4.60 -6.93 -3.90
C ILE A 58 3.51 -6.16 -3.16
N TYR A 59 3.91 -5.33 -2.20
CA TYR A 59 3.04 -4.38 -1.53
C TYR A 59 3.53 -2.96 -1.80
N VAL A 60 2.60 -2.07 -2.17
CA VAL A 60 2.79 -0.62 -2.21
C VAL A 60 1.69 -0.03 -1.34
N ALA A 61 2.05 0.86 -0.42
CA ALA A 61 1.05 1.60 0.35
C ALA A 61 0.30 2.57 -0.57
N GLY A 62 -0.96 2.89 -0.30
CA GLY A 62 -1.69 4.01 -0.89
C GLY A 62 -1.75 5.17 0.11
N ASN A 63 -2.64 6.14 -0.11
CA ASN A 63 -2.79 7.25 0.84
C ASN A 63 -3.58 6.85 2.09
N HIS A 64 -4.48 5.86 2.01
CA HIS A 64 -5.26 5.42 3.16
C HIS A 64 -4.40 4.74 4.23
N GLU A 65 -3.29 4.09 3.87
CA GLU A 65 -2.31 3.59 4.83
C GLU A 65 -1.85 4.72 5.77
N TYR A 66 -1.61 5.93 5.25
CA TYR A 66 -1.09 7.07 6.00
C TYR A 66 -2.16 7.88 6.76
N TYR A 67 -3.46 7.55 6.62
CA TYR A 67 -4.49 8.30 7.32
C TYR A 67 -4.30 8.25 8.83
N ASN A 68 -4.31 9.43 9.46
CA ASN A 68 -4.07 9.62 10.90
C ASN A 68 -2.68 9.20 11.41
N HIS A 69 -1.75 8.88 10.51
CA HIS A 69 -0.36 8.58 10.84
C HIS A 69 0.55 9.72 10.40
N ASP A 70 1.72 9.78 11.03
CA ASP A 70 2.83 10.55 10.47
C ASP A 70 3.49 9.75 9.34
N ILE A 71 3.83 10.43 8.24
CA ILE A 71 4.34 9.77 7.03
C ILE A 71 5.67 9.06 7.30
N GLU A 72 6.61 9.75 7.93
CA GLU A 72 7.97 9.22 8.12
C GLU A 72 7.95 8.08 9.13
N ILE A 73 7.23 8.27 10.25
CA ILE A 73 7.09 7.24 11.27
C ILE A 73 6.39 5.99 10.72
N LEU A 74 5.35 6.15 9.89
CA LEU A 74 4.67 5.00 9.29
C LEU A 74 5.54 4.29 8.24
N ASP A 75 6.31 5.03 7.44
CA ASP A 75 7.26 4.43 6.50
C ASP A 75 8.23 3.50 7.24
N ASP A 76 8.82 3.95 8.36
CA ASP A 76 9.69 3.13 9.19
C ASP A 76 8.99 1.86 9.69
N HIS A 77 7.77 2.00 10.24
CA HIS A 77 6.99 0.84 10.71
C HIS A 77 6.63 -0.14 9.59
N LEU A 78 6.32 0.35 8.38
CA LEU A 78 6.02 -0.50 7.23
C LEU A 78 7.27 -1.26 6.77
N PHE A 79 8.43 -0.60 6.71
CA PHE A 79 9.70 -1.25 6.38
C PHE A 79 10.10 -2.29 7.44
N GLU A 80 10.01 -1.97 8.72
CA GLU A 80 10.31 -2.89 9.81
C GLU A 80 9.42 -4.13 9.78
N LEU A 81 8.11 -3.94 9.61
CA LEU A 81 7.15 -5.04 9.55
C LEU A 81 7.37 -5.90 8.30
N ALA A 82 7.59 -5.27 7.15
CA ALA A 82 7.87 -5.98 5.91
C ALA A 82 9.14 -6.82 6.03
N ALA A 83 10.23 -6.26 6.59
CA ALA A 83 11.45 -7.01 6.84
C ALA A 83 11.22 -8.20 7.80
N LYS A 84 10.52 -7.97 8.91
CA LYS A 84 10.19 -9.02 9.90
C LYS A 84 9.38 -10.17 9.30
N LYS A 85 8.46 -9.86 8.39
CA LYS A 85 7.59 -10.84 7.72
C LYS A 85 8.12 -11.31 6.37
N GLN A 86 9.33 -10.87 5.98
CA GLN A 86 9.97 -11.19 4.70
C GLN A 86 9.10 -10.81 3.49
N LEU A 87 8.44 -9.65 3.58
CA LEU A 87 7.55 -9.14 2.56
C LEU A 87 8.27 -8.14 1.63
N ASN A 88 8.04 -8.22 0.32
CA ASN A 88 8.45 -7.19 -0.64
C ASN A 88 7.54 -5.95 -0.54
N TYR A 89 7.86 -5.04 0.38
CA TYR A 89 7.28 -3.69 0.43
C TYR A 89 8.12 -2.71 -0.40
N LEU A 90 7.47 -1.92 -1.25
CA LEU A 90 8.13 -0.94 -2.11
C LEU A 90 7.67 0.49 -1.79
N GLN A 91 8.62 1.34 -1.40
CA GLN A 91 8.44 2.77 -1.26
C GLN A 91 9.74 3.48 -1.67
N ARG A 92 9.74 4.05 -2.89
CA ARG A 92 10.94 4.58 -3.58
C ARG A 92 12.04 3.52 -3.76
N THR A 93 11.63 2.26 -3.90
CA THR A 93 12.53 1.12 -4.10
C THR A 93 12.06 0.25 -5.26
N SER A 94 12.85 -0.77 -5.58
CA SER A 94 12.54 -1.70 -6.66
C SER A 94 12.89 -3.14 -6.28
N VAL A 95 12.20 -4.10 -6.90
CA VAL A 95 12.53 -5.53 -6.82
C VAL A 95 12.55 -6.13 -8.21
N VAL A 96 13.35 -7.17 -8.43
CA VAL A 96 13.37 -7.93 -9.69
C VAL A 96 12.82 -9.32 -9.43
N ILE A 97 11.74 -9.68 -10.09
CA ILE A 97 11.06 -10.97 -9.96
C ILE A 97 10.97 -11.59 -11.36
N GLN A 98 11.46 -12.82 -11.53
CA GLN A 98 11.51 -13.53 -12.81
C GLN A 98 12.07 -12.67 -13.99
N GLY A 99 13.09 -11.86 -13.71
CA GLY A 99 13.73 -10.99 -14.72
C GLY A 99 13.00 -9.68 -15.03
N VAL A 100 11.85 -9.41 -14.40
CA VAL A 100 11.09 -8.16 -14.54
C VAL A 100 11.37 -7.25 -13.35
N ARG A 101 11.72 -5.99 -13.60
CA ARG A 101 11.93 -4.97 -12.56
C ARG A 101 10.64 -4.24 -12.24
N PHE A 102 10.23 -4.27 -10.99
CA PHE A 102 9.10 -3.53 -10.44
C PHE A 102 9.62 -2.37 -9.60
N LEU A 103 9.01 -1.19 -9.76
CA LEU A 103 9.27 -0.02 -8.94
C LEU A 103 7.98 0.34 -8.21
N GLY A 104 8.07 0.67 -6.93
CA GLY A 104 6.92 1.06 -6.12
C GLY A 104 7.23 2.31 -5.30
N CYS A 105 6.27 3.22 -5.28
CA CYS A 105 6.32 4.47 -4.55
C CYS A 105 4.89 4.93 -4.32
N THR A 106 4.65 5.63 -3.22
CA THR A 106 3.38 6.31 -3.00
C THR A 106 3.54 7.80 -2.75
N LEU A 107 2.40 8.51 -2.73
CA LEU A 107 2.31 9.97 -2.60
C LEU A 107 3.06 10.73 -3.70
N TRP A 108 3.01 10.20 -4.93
CA TRP A 108 3.60 10.86 -6.09
C TRP A 108 2.68 11.99 -6.56
N THR A 109 2.83 13.18 -5.98
CA THR A 109 2.06 14.35 -6.36
C THR A 109 2.86 15.63 -6.20
N ASP A 110 2.77 16.51 -7.19
CA ASP A 110 3.20 17.91 -7.10
C ASP A 110 2.07 18.84 -6.62
N PHE A 111 0.94 18.22 -6.21
CA PHE A 111 -0.34 18.83 -5.84
C PHE A 111 -1.00 19.66 -6.95
N ASN A 112 -0.42 19.72 -8.15
CA ASN A 112 -0.87 20.57 -9.24
C ASN A 112 -1.76 19.81 -10.23
N ILE A 113 -2.77 19.09 -9.70
CA ILE A 113 -3.71 18.27 -10.51
C ILE A 113 -4.39 19.11 -11.59
N GLN A 114 -4.64 20.40 -11.32
CA GLN A 114 -5.11 21.40 -12.28
C GLN A 114 -4.45 22.76 -11.97
N PRO A 115 -4.31 23.66 -12.97
CA PRO A 115 -3.79 25.00 -12.74
C PRO A 115 -4.54 25.71 -11.61
N GLY A 116 -3.80 26.16 -10.59
CA GLY A 116 -4.36 26.88 -9.42
C GLY A 116 -4.85 25.99 -8.27
N TRP A 117 -4.82 24.66 -8.41
CA TRP A 117 -5.32 23.74 -7.37
C TRP A 117 -4.29 23.36 -6.31
N ARG A 118 -3.02 23.67 -6.55
CA ARG A 118 -1.89 23.29 -5.67
C ARG A 118 -2.16 23.56 -4.19
N PHE A 119 -2.54 24.79 -3.85
CA PHE A 119 -2.77 25.17 -2.46
C PHE A 119 -3.92 24.37 -1.81
N GLY A 120 -5.02 24.16 -2.53
CA GLY A 120 -6.16 23.38 -2.04
C GLY A 120 -5.80 21.90 -1.83
N ALA A 121 -5.09 21.30 -2.79
CA ALA A 121 -4.65 19.91 -2.71
C ALA A 121 -3.65 19.69 -1.56
N GLU A 122 -2.69 20.62 -1.35
CA GLU A 122 -1.76 20.58 -0.22
C GLU A 122 -2.50 20.69 1.13
N LEU A 123 -3.51 21.56 1.24
CA LEU A 123 -4.32 21.69 2.46
C LEU A 123 -5.09 20.40 2.77
N VAL A 124 -5.66 19.77 1.76
CA VAL A 124 -6.36 18.48 1.91
C VAL A 124 -5.37 17.42 2.37
N ALA A 125 -4.21 17.29 1.73
CA ALA A 125 -3.21 16.30 2.10
C ALA A 125 -2.72 16.46 3.56
N LYS A 126 -2.44 17.69 3.99
CA LYS A 126 -2.05 18.01 5.38
C LYS A 126 -3.14 17.68 6.41
N ARG A 127 -4.41 17.63 6.01
CA ARG A 127 -5.52 17.28 6.90
C ARG A 127 -5.56 15.78 7.20
N PHE A 128 -5.17 14.94 6.22
CA PHE A 128 -5.31 13.49 6.30
C PHE A 128 -4.01 12.79 6.70
N CYS A 129 -2.88 13.29 6.20
CA CYS A 129 -1.54 12.82 6.57
C CYS A 129 -0.96 13.80 7.57
N ARG A 130 -0.56 13.32 8.76
CA ARG A 130 0.19 14.18 9.69
C ARG A 130 1.58 14.35 9.10
N ILE A 131 1.97 15.60 8.91
CA ILE A 131 3.33 15.98 8.52
C ILE A 131 3.79 16.87 9.67
N THR A 132 4.57 16.33 10.60
CA THR A 132 5.19 17.21 11.61
C THR A 132 6.29 18.02 10.93
N SER A 133 6.10 19.33 10.86
CA SER A 133 7.10 20.31 10.40
C SER A 133 8.19 20.55 11.43
#